data_AF-A0A4Y3V8F3-F1
#
_entry.id   AF-A0A4Y3V8F3-F1
#
_cell.length_a   1.000
_cell.length_b   1.000
_cell.length_c   1.000
_cell.angle_alpha   90.00
_cell.angle_beta   90.00
_cell.angle_gamma   90.00
#
_symmetry.space_group_name_H-M   'P 1'
#
loop_
_entity.id
_entity.type
_entity.pdbx_description
1 polymer ?
#
loop_
_entity_poly.entity_id
_entity_poly.type
_entity_poly.pdbx_seq_one_letter_code
_entity_poly.pdbx_strand_id
1 'polypeptide(L)' 'MYGQGRTDRGRTLLTRVPHLELAVPAYSLAWFPSGMVRGVLYLPVRYRTADALRQGSAVRSR' A
#
# COMPACT_ATOMS: atom_id res chain seq x y z
N MET A 1 21.43 -13.84 -19.36
CA MET A 1 20.71 -12.57 -19.12
C MET A 1 19.41 -12.88 -18.39
N TYR A 2 19.39 -12.84 -17.05
CA TYR A 2 18.18 -13.10 -16.26
C TYR A 2 17.95 -11.94 -15.29
N GLY A 3 16.73 -11.36 -15.27
CA GLY A 3 16.28 -10.60 -14.10
C GLY A 3 15.39 -9.36 -14.26
N GLN A 4 14.82 -9.03 -15.43
CA GLN A 4 13.99 -7.81 -15.61
C GLN A 4 12.51 -8.02 -15.26
N GLY A 5 12.16 -8.50 -14.06
CA GLY A 5 10.75 -8.86 -13.79
C GLY A 5 10.25 -8.85 -12.34
N ARG A 6 11.00 -8.33 -11.36
CA ARG A 6 10.59 -8.39 -9.94
C ARG A 6 10.37 -7.06 -9.22
N THR A 7 10.47 -5.91 -9.88
CA THR A 7 10.49 -4.59 -9.19
C THR A 7 9.31 -3.65 -9.49
N ASP A 8 8.37 -4.01 -10.36
CA ASP A 8 7.39 -3.04 -10.88
C ASP A 8 6.15 -2.80 -9.99
N ARG A 9 5.84 -3.73 -9.07
CA ARG A 9 4.64 -3.60 -8.21
C ARG A 9 4.74 -2.43 -7.23
N GLY A 10 5.93 -2.17 -6.68
CA GLY A 10 6.17 -1.06 -5.75
C GLY A 10 6.01 0.30 -6.42
N ARG A 11 6.51 0.45 -7.66
CA ARG A 11 6.33 1.68 -8.46
C ARG A 11 4.85 1.92 -8.73
N THR A 12 4.09 0.89 -9.10
CA THR A 12 2.66 1.02 -9.39
C THR A 12 1.86 1.57 -8.20
N LEU A 13 2.16 1.12 -6.96
CA LEU A 13 1.47 1.60 -5.76
C LEU A 13 1.78 3.08 -5.47
N LEU A 14 3.07 3.44 -5.48
CA LEU A 14 3.52 4.81 -5.18
C LEU A 14 3.07 5.82 -6.25
N THR A 15 3.02 5.41 -7.52
CA THR A 15 2.50 6.25 -8.61
C THR A 15 0.99 6.50 -8.47
N ARG A 16 0.22 5.52 -8.01
CA ARG A 16 -1.24 5.64 -7.87
C ARG A 16 -1.67 6.36 -6.59
N VAL A 17 -0.81 6.36 -5.57
CA VAL A 17 -1.13 6.90 -4.25
C VAL A 17 0.02 7.80 -3.78
N PRO A 18 0.14 9.04 -4.31
CA PRO A 18 1.29 9.92 -4.06
C PRO A 18 1.40 10.41 -2.61
N HIS A 19 0.35 10.26 -1.80
CA HIS A 19 0.31 10.64 -0.38
C HIS A 19 0.15 9.42 0.53
N LEU A 20 0.80 8.31 0.18
CA LEU A 20 0.84 7.10 1.00
C LEU A 20 1.84 7.28 2.15
N GLU A 21 1.35 7.17 3.38
CA GLU A 21 2.14 7.31 4.61
C GLU A 21 1.89 6.13 5.54
N LEU A 22 2.78 5.87 6.50
CA LEU A 22 2.52 4.89 7.55
C LEU A 22 1.46 5.42 8.52
N ALA A 23 0.51 4.56 8.89
CA ALA A 23 -0.51 4.92 9.86
C ALA A 23 0.01 4.95 11.31
N VAL A 24 1.16 4.30 11.55
CA VAL A 24 1.79 4.13 12.85
C VAL A 24 3.30 4.40 12.74
N PRO A 25 3.99 4.73 13.85
CA PRO A 25 5.44 4.84 13.83
C PRO A 25 6.12 3.51 13.43
N ALA A 26 7.22 3.59 12.68
CA ALA A 26 7.90 2.41 12.14
C ALA A 26 8.38 1.41 13.21
N TYR A 27 8.75 1.90 14.40
CA TYR A 27 9.18 1.05 15.51
C TYR A 27 8.05 0.21 16.12
N SER A 28 6.79 0.56 15.85
CA SER A 28 5.61 -0.16 16.33
C SER A 28 5.16 -1.27 15.37
N LEU A 29 5.84 -1.46 14.24
CA LEU A 29 5.49 -2.50 13.29
C LEU A 29 5.75 -3.88 13.88
N ALA A 30 4.78 -4.78 13.74
CA ALA A 30 4.93 -6.16 14.13
C ALA A 30 5.71 -6.92 13.06
N TRP A 31 6.87 -7.46 13.44
CA TRP A 31 7.75 -8.22 12.56
C TRP A 31 7.42 -9.70 12.63
N PHE A 32 7.67 -10.43 11.53
CA PHE A 32 7.65 -11.88 11.60
C PHE A 32 8.65 -12.35 12.67
N PRO A 33 8.24 -13.19 13.65
CA PRO A 33 9.18 -13.79 14.59
C PRO A 33 10.18 -14.64 13.80
N SER A 34 11.45 -14.60 14.22
CA SER A 34 12.64 -15.12 13.52
C SER A 34 12.40 -16.27 12.54
N GLY A 35 12.86 -16.10 11.29
CA GLY A 35 12.79 -17.13 10.25
C GLY A 35 13.36 -16.66 8.91
N MET A 36 13.25 -17.52 7.89
CA MET A 36 13.81 -17.37 6.54
C MET A 36 13.34 -16.10 5.78
N VAL A 37 12.25 -15.46 6.23
CA VAL A 37 11.67 -14.27 5.59
C VAL A 37 11.78 -13.06 6.52
N ARG A 38 12.32 -11.96 5.99
CA ARG A 38 12.38 -10.67 6.66
C ARG A 38 11.25 -9.77 6.17
N GLY A 39 10.34 -9.39 7.07
CA GLY A 39 9.23 -8.50 6.75
C GLY A 39 8.35 -8.19 7.95
N VAL A 40 7.38 -7.30 7.72
CA VAL A 40 6.33 -6.97 8.69
C VAL A 40 5.10 -7.83 8.44
N LEU A 41 4.41 -8.22 9.52
CA LEU A 41 3.16 -8.98 9.45
C LEU A 41 2.07 -8.20 8.72
N TYR A 42 2.01 -6.90 8.99
CA TYR A 42 1.06 -5.97 8.41
C TYR A 42 1.75 -4.62 8.16
N LEU A 43 1.41 -3.97 7.05
CA LEU A 43 1.88 -2.62 6.74
C LEU A 43 0.71 -1.63 6.82
N PRO A 44 0.45 -1.05 8.00
CA PRO A 44 -0.65 -0.11 8.18
C PRO A 44 -0.31 1.22 7.49
N VAL A 45 -1.13 1.61 6.52
CA VAL A 45 -0.92 2.80 5.69
C VAL A 45 -2.13 3.74 5.75
N ARG A 46 -1.88 5.03 5.62
CA ARG A 46 -2.88 6.08 5.41
C ARG A 46 -2.64 6.67 4.03
N TYR A 47 -3.72 6.97 3.34
CA TYR A 47 -3.65 7.65 2.07
C TYR A 47 -4.85 8.57 1.88
N ARG A 48 -4.69 9.56 1.01
CA ARG A 48 -5.78 10.45 0.61
C ARG A 48 -6.39 9.89 -0.67
N THR A 49 -7.65 9.50 -0.63
CA THR A 49 -8.34 9.02 -1.83
C THR A 49 -8.92 10.20 -2.59
N ALA A 50 -8.09 10.84 -3.43
CA ALA A 50 -8.50 11.98 -4.24
C ALA A 50 -9.64 11.65 -5.24
N ASP A 51 -9.89 10.36 -5.52
CA ASP A 51 -10.91 9.87 -6.47
C ASP A 51 -12.09 9.10 -5.86
N ALA A 52 -12.07 8.70 -4.58
CA ALA A 52 -13.16 7.89 -4.00
C ALA A 52 -14.48 8.66 -3.94
N LEU A 53 -14.42 9.99 -3.84
CA LEU A 53 -15.61 10.84 -3.84
C LEU A 53 -16.20 11.04 -5.23
N ARG A 54 -15.50 10.67 -6.33
CA ARG A 54 -16.09 10.68 -7.68
C ARG A 54 -16.87 9.40 -8.01
N GLN A 55 -16.58 8.29 -7.33
CA GLN A 55 -17.18 6.98 -7.63
C GLN A 55 -18.40 6.64 -6.75
N GLY A 56 -18.68 7.42 -5.70
CA GLY A 56 -19.84 7.24 -4.82
C GLY A 56 -21.13 7.92 -5.29
N SER A 57 -21.15 8.63 -6.43
CA SER A 57 -22.31 9.44 -6.84
C SER A 57 -23.10 8.86 -8.03
N ALA A 58 -22.78 7.65 -8.49
CA ALA A 58 -23.42 7.01 -9.64
C ALA A 58 -24.22 5.73 -9.31
N VAL A 59 -24.62 5.51 -8.05
CA VAL A 59 -25.61 4.48 -7.68
C VAL A 59 -26.51 5.04 -6.59
N ARG A 60 -27.42 5.93 -6.98
CA ARG A 60 -28.72 6.05 -6.32
C ARG A 60 -29.73 6.63 -7.30
N SER A 61 -30.20 5.76 -8.19
CA SER A 61 -31.44 5.98 -8.94
C SER A 61 -32.38 4.84 -8.59
N ARG A 62 -33.58 5.24 -8.16
CA ARG A 62 -34.75 4.47 -7.69
C ARG A 62 -34.85 4.24 -6.19
#